data_AF-A0A9W8YCQ7-F1
#
_entry.id   AF-A0A9W8YCQ7-F1
#
_cell.length_a   1.000
_cell.length_b   1.000
_cell.length_c   1.000
_cell.angle_alpha   90.00
_cell.angle_beta   90.00
_cell.angle_gamma   90.00
#
_symmetry.space_group_name_H-M   'P 1'
#
loop_
_entity.id
_entity.type
_entity.pdbx_description
1 polymer ?
#
loop_
_entity_poly.entity_id
_entity_poly.type
_entity_poly.pdbx_seq_one_letter_code
_entity_poly.pdbx_strand_id
1 'polypeptide(L)'
;MTTSSASSKQTTSFVVGTTMTSSRVGTTSTQKASSAPAPSSAPMDKFGGWRVQYTFWIRGNLAGTKWFLYDPNGNEAGRGGIHEGNYPNITDYIESKFRPEAQSMPFGVHAYVMDFKDADKARVRFAVEKDVPNCFDGHVSCRPSMATEDKTEEHPFEVESCFDKCAGTDLRPAMFWCNDLNDGMWLPENGGWRRTFWCGWKGF
;
A
#
# COMPACT_ATOMS: atom_id res chain seq x y z
N MET A 1 -9.43 59.27 -66.84
CA MET A 1 -10.79 58.84 -67.23
C MET A 1 -11.33 57.96 -66.12
N THR A 2 -12.46 58.37 -65.52
CA THR A 2 -13.63 57.56 -65.06
C THR A 2 -13.40 56.09 -64.66
N THR A 3 -13.92 55.52 -63.56
CA THR A 3 -15.19 55.78 -62.84
C THR A 3 -15.24 55.02 -61.50
N SER A 4 -16.10 55.52 -60.61
CA SER A 4 -16.50 55.09 -59.26
C SER A 4 -17.20 53.72 -59.16
N SER A 5 -17.29 53.16 -57.94
CA SER A 5 -18.58 52.87 -57.27
C SER A 5 -18.45 52.48 -55.79
N ALA A 6 -19.46 52.89 -55.03
CA ALA A 6 -19.58 52.90 -53.58
C ALA A 6 -20.49 51.77 -53.04
N SER A 7 -20.48 51.54 -51.70
CA SER A 7 -21.69 51.37 -50.86
C SER A 7 -21.27 51.12 -49.39
N SER A 8 -21.35 52.09 -48.47
CA SER A 8 -22.43 52.45 -47.51
C SER A 8 -22.83 51.45 -46.39
N LYS A 9 -22.39 51.82 -45.17
CA LYS A 9 -23.10 51.96 -43.86
C LYS A 9 -23.97 50.82 -43.28
N GLN A 10 -23.67 50.47 -42.03
CA GLN A 10 -24.60 50.71 -40.91
C GLN A 10 -23.91 50.79 -39.54
N THR A 11 -24.22 51.87 -38.82
CA THR A 11 -23.98 52.16 -37.39
C THR A 11 -25.28 51.78 -36.65
N THR A 12 -25.27 51.16 -35.47
CA THR A 12 -25.35 51.71 -34.09
C THR A 12 -25.68 50.50 -33.20
N SER A 13 -25.32 50.37 -31.92
CA SER A 13 -25.38 51.33 -30.82
C SER A 13 -24.67 50.75 -29.59
N PHE A 14 -24.06 51.64 -28.80
CA PHE A 14 -23.54 51.38 -27.46
C PHE A 14 -24.66 51.34 -26.41
N VAL A 15 -24.52 50.48 -25.40
CA VAL A 15 -25.01 50.74 -24.03
C VAL A 15 -23.92 50.29 -23.04
N VAL A 16 -23.68 51.17 -22.07
CA VAL A 16 -22.64 51.16 -21.02
C VAL A 16 -23.19 50.54 -19.73
N GLY A 17 -22.31 49.92 -18.93
CA GLY A 17 -22.50 49.61 -17.50
C GLY A 17 -21.99 48.20 -17.17
N THR A 18 -21.24 47.89 -16.11
CA THR A 18 -20.88 48.59 -14.88
C THR A 18 -19.70 47.81 -14.27
N THR A 19 -18.78 48.51 -13.62
CA THR A 19 -17.66 47.99 -12.83
C THR A 19 -18.13 47.11 -11.67
N MET A 20 -17.53 45.94 -11.41
CA MET A 20 -17.38 45.36 -10.06
C MET A 20 -16.21 44.35 -9.98
N THR A 21 -15.18 44.76 -9.24
CA THR A 21 -14.48 44.04 -8.16
C THR A 21 -13.86 42.65 -8.40
N SER A 22 -12.53 42.63 -8.41
CA SER A 22 -11.65 41.47 -8.29
C SER A 22 -11.72 40.84 -6.90
N SER A 23 -12.28 39.63 -6.81
CA SER A 23 -12.20 38.77 -5.63
C SER A 23 -11.27 37.59 -5.91
N ARG A 24 -10.05 37.70 -5.38
CA ARG A 24 -9.02 36.65 -5.39
C ARG A 24 -9.48 35.53 -4.45
N VAL A 25 -10.10 34.49 -4.99
CA VAL A 25 -10.46 33.30 -4.20
C VAL A 25 -9.19 32.47 -4.00
N GLY A 26 -8.64 32.55 -2.78
CA GLY A 26 -7.64 31.61 -2.29
C GLY A 26 -8.25 30.22 -2.26
N THR A 27 -7.68 29.30 -3.03
CA THR A 27 -8.08 27.90 -3.03
C THR A 27 -7.55 27.25 -1.75
N THR A 28 -8.35 27.31 -0.69
CA THR A 28 -8.10 26.53 0.53
C THR A 28 -8.25 25.06 0.16
N SER A 29 -7.13 24.35 0.06
CA SER A 29 -7.07 22.89 -0.12
C SER A 29 -7.67 22.23 1.12
N THR A 30 -8.96 21.92 1.09
CA THR A 30 -9.60 21.06 2.09
C THR A 30 -9.07 19.65 1.90
N GLN A 31 -8.14 19.23 2.76
CA GLN A 31 -7.74 17.83 2.87
C GLN A 31 -8.98 17.00 3.20
N LYS A 32 -9.42 16.20 2.23
CA LYS A 32 -10.52 15.25 2.38
C LYS A 32 -10.13 14.24 3.45
N ALA A 33 -10.92 14.18 4.53
CA ALA A 33 -10.80 13.14 5.55
C ALA A 33 -10.80 11.77 4.88
N SER A 34 -9.82 10.93 5.22
CA SER A 34 -9.72 9.56 4.74
C SER A 34 -10.96 8.79 5.19
N SER A 35 -11.91 8.55 4.28
CA SER A 35 -13.10 7.74 4.55
C SER A 35 -12.67 6.35 5.00
N ALA A 36 -13.32 5.80 6.02
CA ALA A 36 -13.10 4.44 6.47
C ALA A 36 -13.26 3.44 5.29
N PRO A 37 -12.49 2.33 5.27
CA PRO A 37 -12.64 1.31 4.25
C PRO A 37 -14.05 0.72 4.26
N ALA A 38 -14.59 0.39 3.08
CA ALA A 38 -15.92 -0.21 3.00
C ALA A 38 -15.94 -1.59 3.69
N PRO A 39 -17.01 -1.93 4.41
CA PRO A 39 -17.16 -3.26 5.01
C PRO A 39 -17.25 -4.33 3.90
N SER A 40 -16.81 -5.54 4.21
CA SER A 40 -16.92 -6.66 3.28
C SER A 40 -18.39 -7.03 3.02
N SER A 41 -18.71 -7.44 1.79
CA SER A 41 -19.93 -8.21 1.53
C SER A 41 -19.86 -9.54 2.31
N ALA A 42 -20.92 -9.89 3.03
CA ALA A 42 -20.99 -11.14 3.78
C ALA A 42 -21.56 -12.28 2.91
N PRO A 43 -21.16 -13.55 3.14
CA PRO A 43 -20.19 -13.98 4.15
C PRO A 43 -18.75 -13.77 3.69
N MET A 44 -17.90 -13.28 4.59
CA MET A 44 -16.45 -13.16 4.41
C MET A 44 -15.78 -14.22 5.27
N ASP A 45 -14.95 -15.07 4.68
CA ASP A 45 -14.16 -16.06 5.41
C ASP A 45 -12.94 -15.38 6.03
N LYS A 46 -12.95 -15.09 7.35
CA LYS A 46 -11.82 -14.42 8.00
C LYS A 46 -10.53 -15.24 8.00
N PHE A 47 -10.64 -16.56 7.77
CA PHE A 47 -9.52 -17.49 7.65
C PHE A 47 -9.10 -17.72 6.18
N GLY A 48 -9.69 -16.96 5.26
CA GLY A 48 -9.32 -16.95 3.84
C GLY A 48 -7.98 -16.28 3.57
N GLY A 49 -7.72 -15.99 2.29
CA GLY A 49 -6.48 -15.34 1.84
C GLY A 49 -6.55 -13.82 1.97
N TRP A 50 -5.73 -13.27 2.86
CA TRP A 50 -5.52 -11.82 3.01
C TRP A 50 -4.40 -11.36 2.09
N ARG A 51 -4.48 -10.13 1.59
CA ARG A 51 -3.47 -9.56 0.69
C ARG A 51 -3.10 -8.16 1.11
N VAL A 52 -1.82 -7.82 1.01
CA VAL A 52 -1.31 -6.47 1.24
C VAL A 52 -0.64 -5.95 -0.03
N GLN A 53 -0.95 -4.72 -0.41
CA GLN A 53 -0.07 -3.95 -1.28
C GLN A 53 0.87 -3.17 -0.37
N TYR A 54 2.17 -3.45 -0.44
CA TYR A 54 3.18 -2.79 0.37
C TYR A 54 4.08 -1.95 -0.53
N THR A 55 4.32 -0.72 -0.10
CA THR A 55 5.19 0.24 -0.78
C THR A 55 6.18 0.78 0.24
N PHE A 56 7.45 0.80 -0.13
CA PHE A 56 8.46 1.55 0.63
C PHE A 56 9.37 2.29 -0.33
N TRP A 57 9.92 3.41 0.14
CA TRP A 57 10.75 4.27 -0.68
C TRP A 57 11.85 4.95 0.14
N ILE A 58 12.88 5.36 -0.58
CA ILE A 58 13.93 6.26 -0.12
C ILE A 58 14.03 7.44 -1.09
N ARG A 59 14.17 8.63 -0.53
CA ARG A 59 14.49 9.88 -1.22
C ARG A 59 15.68 10.54 -0.52
N GLY A 60 16.87 10.40 -1.11
CA GLY A 60 18.11 10.80 -0.45
C GLY A 60 18.32 10.05 0.87
N ASN A 61 18.18 10.77 2.00
CA ASN A 61 18.32 10.19 3.35
C ASN A 61 16.98 9.96 4.07
N LEU A 62 15.86 10.26 3.40
CA LEU A 62 14.54 10.08 3.97
C LEU A 62 13.93 8.78 3.44
N ALA A 63 13.21 8.06 4.29
CA ALA A 63 12.51 6.86 3.92
C ALA A 63 11.07 6.90 4.43
N GLY A 64 10.19 6.16 3.76
CA GLY A 64 8.79 6.06 4.12
C GLY A 64 8.17 4.77 3.63
N THR A 65 6.99 4.46 4.17
CA THR A 65 6.23 3.27 3.78
C THR A 65 4.76 3.60 3.63
N LYS A 66 4.06 2.73 2.91
CA LYS A 66 2.62 2.78 2.73
C LYS A 66 2.12 1.38 2.47
N TRP A 67 1.01 1.01 3.09
CA TRP A 67 0.38 -0.27 2.85
C TRP A 67 -1.13 -0.17 2.80
N PHE A 68 -1.73 -1.09 2.03
CA PHE A 68 -3.17 -1.32 1.95
C PHE A 68 -3.44 -2.81 2.14
N LEU A 69 -4.21 -3.14 3.16
CA LEU A 69 -4.65 -4.50 3.44
C LEU A 69 -6.00 -4.74 2.75
N TYR A 70 -6.18 -5.92 2.18
CA TYR A 70 -7.40 -6.35 1.51
C TYR A 70 -7.86 -7.68 2.11
N ASP A 71 -9.17 -7.77 2.32
CA ASP A 71 -9.83 -8.97 2.80
C ASP A 71 -9.96 -10.05 1.70
N PRO A 72 -10.40 -11.26 2.07
CA PRO A 72 -10.57 -12.37 1.12
C PRO A 72 -11.59 -12.12 0.01
N ASN A 73 -12.49 -11.15 0.18
CA ASN A 73 -13.44 -10.73 -0.85
C ASN A 73 -12.87 -9.59 -1.73
N GLY A 74 -11.65 -9.14 -1.46
CA GLY A 74 -10.96 -8.09 -2.21
C GLY A 74 -11.31 -6.67 -1.78
N ASN A 75 -12.03 -6.47 -0.69
CA ASN A 75 -12.31 -5.12 -0.17
C ASN A 75 -11.16 -4.66 0.71
N GLU A 76 -10.85 -3.37 0.66
CA GLU A 76 -9.82 -2.81 1.54
C GLU A 76 -10.23 -2.95 3.00
N ALA A 77 -9.37 -3.56 3.80
CA ALA A 77 -9.56 -3.84 5.22
C ALA A 77 -8.71 -3.00 6.15
N GLY A 78 -7.73 -2.28 5.62
CA GLY A 78 -6.89 -1.39 6.41
C GLY A 78 -5.89 -0.66 5.53
N ARG A 79 -5.33 0.42 6.09
CA ARG A 79 -4.22 1.15 5.47
C ARG A 79 -3.31 1.76 6.53
N GLY A 80 -2.07 1.98 6.19
CA GLY A 80 -1.09 2.61 7.08
C GLY A 80 0.24 2.83 6.40
N GLY A 81 1.26 3.03 7.22
CA GLY A 81 2.62 3.36 6.79
C GLY A 81 3.23 4.43 7.67
N ILE A 82 4.54 4.61 7.55
CA ILE A 82 5.26 5.72 8.15
C ILE A 82 5.44 6.84 7.13
N HIS A 83 5.29 8.09 7.60
CA HIS A 83 5.58 9.25 6.78
C HIS A 83 7.08 9.35 6.52
N GLU A 84 7.45 10.14 5.51
CA GLU A 84 8.84 10.30 5.11
C GLU A 84 9.68 10.93 6.24
N GLY A 85 10.78 10.26 6.61
CA GLY A 85 11.66 10.68 7.71
C GLY A 85 13.02 9.98 7.69
N ASN A 86 13.95 10.47 8.52
CA ASN A 86 15.26 9.84 8.70
C ASN A 86 15.17 8.81 9.83
N TYR A 87 14.92 7.55 9.47
CA TYR A 87 14.73 6.47 10.42
C TYR A 87 15.97 5.58 10.55
N PRO A 88 16.30 5.10 11.77
CA PRO A 88 17.31 4.06 11.94
C PRO A 88 16.83 2.69 11.44
N ASN A 89 15.52 2.45 11.47
CA ASN A 89 14.85 1.23 11.02
C ASN A 89 13.46 1.58 10.49
N ILE A 90 12.98 0.80 9.53
CA ILE A 90 11.64 0.95 8.97
C ILE A 90 10.81 -0.25 9.37
N THR A 91 9.77 0.02 10.15
CA THR A 91 8.87 -1.02 10.67
C THR A 91 7.42 -0.57 10.59
N ASP A 92 6.55 -1.46 10.13
CA ASP A 92 5.11 -1.28 10.13
C ASP A 92 4.41 -2.39 10.91
N TYR A 93 3.16 -2.12 11.28
CA TYR A 93 2.22 -3.12 11.76
C TYR A 93 0.97 -3.09 10.87
N ILE A 94 0.70 -4.21 10.22
CA ILE A 94 -0.38 -4.40 9.25
C ILE A 94 -1.51 -5.14 9.96
N GLU A 95 -2.68 -4.50 10.00
CA GLU A 95 -3.88 -5.03 10.63
C GLU A 95 -5.14 -4.49 9.95
N SER A 96 -6.28 -5.11 10.22
CA SER A 96 -7.58 -4.56 9.85
C SER A 96 -7.89 -3.32 10.68
N LYS A 97 -8.43 -2.28 10.05
CA LYS A 97 -8.78 -1.02 10.72
C LYS A 97 -10.26 -0.70 10.51
N PHE A 98 -10.92 -0.24 11.58
CA PHE A 98 -12.32 0.22 11.57
C PHE A 98 -13.32 -0.86 11.10
N ARG A 99 -13.11 -2.12 11.48
CA ARG A 99 -13.97 -3.25 11.10
C ARG A 99 -14.38 -4.07 12.33
N PRO A 100 -15.58 -4.68 12.32
CA PRO A 100 -15.97 -5.66 13.33
C PRO A 100 -15.02 -6.87 13.31
N GLU A 101 -14.81 -7.52 14.46
CA GLU A 101 -13.90 -8.66 14.59
C GLU A 101 -14.18 -9.79 13.57
N ALA A 102 -15.46 -10.06 13.29
CA ALA A 102 -15.86 -11.06 12.30
C ALA A 102 -15.41 -10.73 10.86
N GLN A 103 -15.06 -9.47 10.58
CA GLN A 103 -14.61 -8.94 9.29
C GLN A 103 -13.14 -8.49 9.31
N SER A 104 -12.43 -8.79 10.40
CA SER A 104 -11.04 -8.41 10.61
C SER A 104 -10.11 -9.61 10.44
N MET A 105 -8.89 -9.31 10.02
CA MET A 105 -7.78 -10.25 9.96
C MET A 105 -7.57 -10.87 11.35
N PRO A 106 -7.41 -12.19 11.47
CA PRO A 106 -7.40 -12.88 12.76
C PRO A 106 -6.09 -12.70 13.54
N PHE A 107 -5.15 -11.91 13.02
CA PHE A 107 -3.85 -11.55 13.60
C PHE A 107 -3.33 -10.26 12.94
N GLY A 108 -2.28 -9.68 13.52
CA GLY A 108 -1.48 -8.64 12.86
C GLY A 108 -0.18 -9.17 12.28
N VAL A 109 0.44 -8.37 11.41
CA VAL A 109 1.71 -8.71 10.76
C VAL A 109 2.68 -7.55 10.91
N HIS A 110 3.83 -7.80 11.52
CA HIS A 110 4.94 -6.86 11.49
C HIS A 110 5.64 -6.93 10.12
N ALA A 111 5.88 -5.76 9.53
CA ALA A 111 6.75 -5.63 8.36
C ALA A 111 8.04 -4.92 8.75
N TYR A 112 9.20 -5.50 8.42
CA TYR A 112 10.52 -4.94 8.66
C TYR A 112 11.23 -4.77 7.33
N VAL A 113 11.62 -3.53 6.97
CA VAL A 113 12.47 -3.32 5.79
C VAL A 113 13.93 -3.47 6.21
N MET A 114 14.54 -4.56 5.77
CA MET A 114 15.93 -4.92 6.00
C MET A 114 16.81 -4.23 4.96
N ASP A 115 18.00 -3.80 5.36
CA ASP A 115 19.01 -3.18 4.49
C ASP A 115 18.46 -2.07 3.59
N PHE A 116 17.46 -1.32 4.08
CA PHE A 116 16.65 -0.44 3.24
C PHE A 116 17.49 0.55 2.43
N LYS A 117 18.65 1.01 2.91
CA LYS A 117 19.53 1.97 2.21
C LYS A 117 20.24 1.40 0.99
N ASP A 118 20.34 0.09 0.87
CA ASP A 118 21.02 -0.61 -0.23
C ASP A 118 19.97 -1.29 -1.11
N ALA A 119 19.71 -0.72 -2.30
CA ALA A 119 18.68 -1.24 -3.20
C ALA A 119 18.91 -2.71 -3.59
N ASP A 120 20.17 -3.13 -3.65
CA ASP A 120 20.53 -4.46 -4.11
C ASP A 120 20.34 -5.52 -3.02
N LYS A 121 20.27 -5.10 -1.75
CA LYS A 121 20.07 -5.98 -0.58
C LYS A 121 18.73 -5.81 0.12
N ALA A 122 18.00 -4.75 -0.20
CA ALA A 122 16.81 -4.40 0.55
C ALA A 122 15.70 -5.45 0.39
N ARG A 123 15.19 -5.90 1.53
CA ARG A 123 14.15 -6.94 1.63
C ARG A 123 13.11 -6.52 2.64
N VAL A 124 11.90 -7.08 2.55
CA VAL A 124 10.86 -6.88 3.56
C VAL A 124 10.54 -8.21 4.21
N ARG A 125 10.72 -8.29 5.53
CA ARG A 125 10.29 -9.43 6.33
C ARG A 125 8.92 -9.16 6.91
N PHE A 126 7.99 -10.07 6.68
CA PHE A 126 6.66 -10.10 7.27
C PHE A 126 6.60 -11.18 8.35
N ALA A 127 6.26 -10.83 9.58
CA ALA A 127 6.14 -11.76 10.70
C ALA A 127 4.74 -11.69 11.32
N VAL A 128 4.05 -12.83 11.38
CA VAL A 128 2.71 -12.94 11.97
C VAL A 128 2.80 -12.87 13.49
N GLU A 129 2.04 -11.97 14.12
CA GLU A 129 2.00 -11.81 15.58
C GLU A 129 0.94 -12.72 16.22
N LYS A 130 0.97 -14.00 15.87
CA LYS A 130 0.06 -15.02 16.43
C LYS A 130 0.68 -16.40 16.28
N ASP A 131 0.64 -17.18 17.35
CA ASP A 131 1.07 -18.57 17.32
C ASP A 131 0.05 -19.43 16.58
N VAL A 132 0.53 -20.39 15.77
CA VAL A 132 -0.34 -21.36 15.11
C VAL A 132 -1.06 -22.20 16.18
N PRO A 133 -2.41 -22.26 16.17
CA PRO A 133 -3.18 -23.02 17.13
C PRO A 133 -2.74 -24.48 17.17
N ASN A 134 -2.69 -25.04 18.38
CA ASN A 134 -2.28 -26.44 18.63
C ASN A 134 -0.87 -26.78 18.13
N CYS A 135 -0.07 -25.77 17.75
CA CYS A 135 1.35 -25.92 17.52
C CYS A 135 2.11 -25.72 18.83
N PHE A 136 1.88 -26.65 19.75
CA PHE A 136 2.56 -26.69 21.04
C PHE A 136 2.60 -28.13 21.53
N ASP A 137 3.76 -28.77 21.39
CA ASP A 137 4.02 -30.12 21.91
C ASP A 137 4.87 -30.09 23.21
N GLY A 138 4.98 -28.92 23.83
CA GLY A 138 5.76 -28.69 25.05
C GLY A 138 7.07 -27.93 24.84
N HIS A 139 7.54 -27.74 23.59
CA HIS A 139 8.82 -27.08 23.32
C HIS A 139 8.81 -26.03 22.19
N VAL A 140 7.88 -26.11 21.23
CA VAL A 140 7.88 -25.22 20.06
C VAL A 140 6.54 -24.50 19.92
N SER A 141 6.52 -23.19 20.17
CA SER A 141 5.51 -22.31 19.59
C SER A 141 6.01 -21.83 18.22
N CYS A 142 5.11 -21.76 17.23
CA CYS A 142 5.50 -21.34 15.88
C CYS A 142 4.66 -20.16 15.38
N ARG A 143 5.37 -19.14 14.87
CA ARG A 143 4.81 -17.95 14.24
C ARG A 143 5.24 -17.89 12.79
N PRO A 144 4.30 -17.89 11.83
CA PRO A 144 4.67 -17.82 10.44
C PRO A 144 5.40 -16.52 10.10
N SER A 145 6.36 -16.59 9.18
CA SER A 145 7.00 -15.42 8.60
C SER A 145 7.40 -15.66 7.16
N MET A 146 7.59 -14.59 6.40
CA MET A 146 8.17 -14.64 5.07
C MET A 146 9.08 -13.43 4.85
N ALA A 147 10.06 -13.57 3.95
CA ALA A 147 10.90 -12.46 3.52
C ALA A 147 10.93 -12.40 2.01
N THR A 148 10.73 -11.21 1.46
CA THR A 148 10.85 -10.96 0.02
C THR A 148 12.26 -11.26 -0.48
N GLU A 149 12.41 -11.38 -1.79
CA GLU A 149 13.72 -11.41 -2.42
C GLU A 149 14.39 -10.04 -2.36
N ASP A 150 15.72 -10.04 -2.52
CA ASP A 150 16.46 -8.83 -2.85
C ASP A 150 16.43 -8.57 -4.36
N LYS A 151 16.91 -7.40 -4.78
CA LYS A 151 16.86 -6.98 -6.18
C LYS A 151 17.79 -7.79 -7.09
N THR A 152 18.85 -8.36 -6.52
CA THR A 152 19.87 -9.12 -7.25
C THR A 152 19.55 -10.62 -7.34
N GLU A 153 18.48 -11.07 -6.68
CA GLU A 153 18.11 -12.47 -6.49
C GLU A 153 19.20 -13.29 -5.76
N GLU A 154 20.10 -12.64 -5.01
CA GLU A 154 21.12 -13.34 -4.19
C GLU A 154 20.44 -14.03 -3.01
N HIS A 155 19.46 -13.35 -2.39
CA HIS A 155 18.60 -13.94 -1.37
C HIS A 155 17.22 -14.26 -1.96
N PRO A 156 16.83 -15.56 -2.00
CA PRO A 156 15.55 -15.98 -2.54
C PRO A 156 14.37 -15.62 -1.60
N PHE A 157 13.16 -15.83 -2.10
CA PHE A 157 11.95 -15.71 -1.29
C PHE A 157 11.97 -16.78 -0.19
N GLU A 158 11.80 -16.37 1.06
CA GLU A 158 11.82 -17.25 2.22
C GLU A 158 10.44 -17.33 2.86
N VAL A 159 10.01 -18.54 3.21
CA VAL A 159 8.76 -18.77 3.94
C VAL A 159 9.00 -19.76 5.07
N GLU A 160 8.60 -19.36 6.26
CA GLU A 160 8.45 -20.20 7.44
C GLU A 160 6.96 -20.24 7.77
N SER A 161 6.23 -21.27 7.32
CA SER A 161 4.78 -21.34 7.50
C SER A 161 4.35 -22.20 8.69
N CYS A 162 5.32 -22.80 9.41
CA CYS A 162 5.10 -23.76 10.47
C CYS A 162 4.49 -25.12 10.03
N PHE A 163 4.35 -25.36 8.73
CA PHE A 163 3.72 -26.57 8.18
C PHE A 163 4.40 -27.87 8.63
N ASP A 164 5.72 -27.86 8.64
CA ASP A 164 6.59 -28.98 8.99
C ASP A 164 6.76 -29.16 10.51
N LYS A 165 6.44 -28.12 11.28
CA LYS A 165 6.61 -28.09 12.75
C LYS A 165 5.32 -28.38 13.51
N CYS A 166 4.16 -28.06 12.94
CA CYS A 166 2.87 -28.18 13.62
C CYS A 166 2.04 -29.33 13.04
N ALA A 167 1.87 -30.42 13.79
CA ALA A 167 0.99 -31.50 13.37
C ALA A 167 -0.46 -31.01 13.17
N GLY A 168 -1.04 -31.29 12.01
CA GLY A 168 -2.44 -30.98 11.72
C GLY A 168 -2.73 -29.56 11.24
N THR A 169 -1.72 -28.69 11.08
CA THR A 169 -1.91 -27.39 10.42
C THR A 169 -2.12 -27.55 8.93
N ASP A 170 -2.98 -26.70 8.34
CA ASP A 170 -3.16 -26.61 6.89
C ASP A 170 -2.37 -25.45 6.25
N LEU A 171 -1.58 -24.72 7.05
CA LEU A 171 -0.76 -23.57 6.65
C LEU A 171 0.45 -23.97 5.80
N ARG A 172 0.21 -24.38 4.56
CA ARG A 172 1.25 -24.73 3.60
C ARG A 172 2.11 -23.51 3.25
N PRO A 173 3.41 -23.67 2.94
CA PRO A 173 4.27 -22.57 2.53
C PRO A 173 3.68 -21.73 1.38
N ALA A 174 3.05 -22.37 0.38
CA ALA A 174 2.42 -21.69 -0.75
C ALA A 174 1.24 -20.76 -0.38
N MET A 175 0.73 -20.81 0.85
CA MET A 175 -0.29 -19.88 1.34
C MET A 175 0.30 -18.53 1.75
N PHE A 176 1.63 -18.43 1.83
CA PHE A 176 2.39 -17.20 2.03
C PHE A 176 3.14 -16.91 0.73
N TRP A 177 2.95 -15.73 0.17
CA TRP A 177 3.52 -15.40 -1.14
C TRP A 177 3.73 -13.89 -1.28
N CYS A 178 4.65 -13.51 -2.16
CA CYS A 178 4.79 -12.15 -2.67
C CYS A 178 5.00 -12.22 -4.19
N ASN A 179 4.46 -11.26 -4.95
CA ASN A 179 4.64 -11.21 -6.41
C ASN A 179 5.93 -10.47 -6.82
N ASP A 180 6.98 -10.60 -6.02
CA ASP A 180 8.06 -9.61 -5.89
C ASP A 180 9.27 -9.80 -6.83
N LEU A 181 9.02 -10.38 -8.00
CA LEU A 181 10.01 -11.00 -8.88
C LEU A 181 10.24 -10.25 -10.20
N ASN A 182 10.22 -8.92 -10.21
CA ASN A 182 10.68 -8.20 -11.41
C ASN A 182 11.32 -6.84 -11.13
N ASP A 183 12.33 -6.50 -11.93
CA ASP A 183 12.94 -5.17 -12.04
C ASP A 183 11.88 -4.05 -12.17
N GLY A 184 10.72 -4.37 -12.73
CA GLY A 184 9.58 -3.46 -12.88
C GLY A 184 8.96 -2.97 -11.57
N MET A 185 9.29 -3.57 -10.43
CA MET A 185 8.85 -3.11 -9.11
C MET A 185 9.80 -2.09 -8.49
N TRP A 186 11.02 -1.95 -9.00
CA TRP A 186 12.06 -1.06 -8.48
C TRP A 186 12.13 0.20 -9.32
N LEU A 187 11.55 1.28 -8.81
CA LEU A 187 11.42 2.54 -9.54
C LEU A 187 12.37 3.59 -8.96
N PRO A 188 13.03 4.41 -9.79
CA PRO A 188 13.78 5.55 -9.30
C PRO A 188 12.84 6.55 -8.60
N GLU A 189 13.31 7.16 -7.50
CA GLU A 189 12.49 8.05 -6.67
C GLU A 189 13.36 9.18 -6.10
N ASN A 190 13.37 10.36 -6.74
CA ASN A 190 14.05 11.58 -6.26
C ASN A 190 15.44 11.35 -5.62
N GLY A 191 16.36 10.72 -6.35
CA GLY A 191 17.71 10.43 -5.85
C GLY A 191 17.81 9.21 -4.92
N GLY A 192 16.74 8.46 -4.78
CA GLY A 192 16.70 7.11 -4.23
C GLY A 192 15.83 6.21 -5.11
N TRP A 193 15.02 5.37 -4.47
CA TRP A 193 14.24 4.36 -5.15
C TRP A 193 12.98 4.00 -4.37
N ARG A 194 12.01 3.38 -5.03
CA ARG A 194 10.77 2.91 -4.46
C ARG A 194 10.49 1.49 -4.94
N ARG A 195 10.01 0.65 -4.04
CA ARG A 195 9.49 -0.69 -4.37
C ARG A 195 8.01 -0.76 -4.03
N THR A 196 7.20 -1.36 -4.91
CA THR A 196 5.78 -1.62 -4.64
C THR A 196 5.42 -3.00 -5.14
N PHE A 197 4.90 -3.82 -4.23
CA PHE A 197 4.60 -5.22 -4.48
C PHE A 197 3.38 -5.66 -3.68
N TRP A 198 2.88 -6.83 -4.03
CA TRP A 198 1.79 -7.50 -3.34
C TRP A 198 2.32 -8.71 -2.60
N CYS A 199 1.83 -8.91 -1.39
CA CYS A 199 1.99 -10.17 -0.67
C CYS A 199 0.64 -10.68 -0.19
N GLY A 200 0.58 -11.96 0.16
CA GLY A 200 -0.59 -12.58 0.75
C GLY A 200 -0.25 -13.66 1.76
N TRP A 201 -1.19 -13.92 2.65
CA TRP A 201 -1.13 -14.95 3.69
C TRP A 201 -2.54 -15.47 4.00
N LYS A 202 -2.61 -16.73 4.44
CA LYS A 202 -3.86 -17.33 4.92
C LYS A 202 -4.12 -16.97 6.38
N GLY A 203 -5.38 -16.68 6.72
CA GLY A 203 -5.83 -16.53 8.11
C GLY A 203 -5.98 -17.88 8.83
N PHE A 204 -5.76 -17.90 10.16
CA PHE A 204 -5.93 -19.07 11.02
C PHE A 204 -6.25 -18.67 12.47
#